data_AF-A0A6C0HPR0-F1
#
_entry.id   AF-A0A6C0HPR0-F1
#
_cell.length_a   1.000
_cell.length_b   1.000
_cell.length_c   1.000
_cell.angle_alpha   90.00
_cell.angle_beta   90.00
_cell.angle_gamma   90.00
#
_symmetry.space_group_name_H-M   'P 1'
#
loop_
_entity.id
_entity.type
_entity.pdbx_description
1 polymer ?
#
loop_
_entity_poly.entity_id
_entity_poly.type
_entity_poly.pdbx_seq_one_letter_code
_entity_poly.pdbx_strand_id
1 'polypeptide(L)'
;MDSVEEPLLDEQDILATINKNDVEWTTEHEQILIEWADKAMCYRWLHSKSNALYASLNAWYTIPVIVISTLTGTANFAQTRVPEEYQNYFAMVVGGFNILGGIISTIQQFLKITQLNESHRVSSIAWDKFYRNVKIELAKHPSERMQPGQMLKMSKEEFDRLMETSPTIPEKIVQVFKKSFKHSDAFDKIVKPEICDVLVSTDTYRNPWFNAENREKTEIETIKNKNAKEKRQKLINTMNINLVKEFKKTFYNLNNREPMDSEIIDNLKDKIELQILTKIIDDLKATELITSVV
;
A
#
# COMPACT_ATOMS: atom_id res chain seq x y z
N MET A 1 -16.38 48.03 2.51
CA MET A 1 -15.05 47.98 1.86
C MET A 1 -14.24 47.20 2.87
N ASP A 2 -14.47 45.89 2.85
CA ASP A 2 -14.18 45.02 3.99
C ASP A 2 -12.97 44.20 3.60
N SER A 3 -11.80 44.66 4.04
CA SER A 3 -10.54 43.96 3.90
C SER A 3 -10.56 42.78 4.87
N VAL A 4 -10.86 41.59 4.34
CA VAL A 4 -10.72 40.32 5.03
C VAL A 4 -9.24 40.12 5.35
N GLU A 5 -8.87 40.23 6.64
CA GLU A 5 -7.59 39.79 7.17
C GLU A 5 -7.49 38.27 6.97
N GLU A 6 -6.57 37.86 6.08
CA GLU A 6 -6.15 36.46 5.97
C GLU A 6 -5.36 36.09 7.25
N PRO A 7 -5.75 35.05 7.98
CA PRO A 7 -5.06 34.68 9.21
C PRO A 7 -3.68 34.11 8.85
N LEU A 8 -2.63 34.72 9.43
CA LEU A 8 -1.27 34.20 9.41
C LEU A 8 -1.26 32.78 10.00
N LEU A 9 -1.00 31.79 9.15
CA LEU A 9 -0.82 30.39 9.53
C LEU A 9 0.29 30.26 10.58
N ASP A 10 -0.02 29.58 11.68
CA ASP A 10 0.88 29.37 12.83
C ASP A 10 2.13 28.56 12.42
N GLU A 11 3.27 28.88 13.00
CA GLU A 11 4.58 28.27 12.68
C GLU A 11 4.59 26.77 12.98
N GLN A 12 3.80 26.34 13.97
CA GLN A 12 3.56 24.92 14.28
C GLN A 12 2.72 24.20 13.21
N ASP A 13 1.76 24.87 12.58
CA ASP A 13 0.98 24.29 11.46
C ASP A 13 1.82 24.18 10.20
N ILE A 14 2.73 25.13 9.96
CA ILE A 14 3.70 25.06 8.87
C ILE A 14 4.68 23.90 9.09
N LEU A 15 5.18 23.71 10.32
CA LEU A 15 6.10 22.61 10.66
C LEU A 15 5.41 21.24 10.70
N ALA A 16 4.14 21.17 11.11
CA ALA A 16 3.34 19.95 11.03
C ALA A 16 3.02 19.57 9.57
N THR A 17 2.83 20.56 8.69
CA THR A 17 2.65 20.33 7.25
C THR A 17 3.95 19.87 6.58
N ILE A 18 5.11 20.33 7.05
CA ILE A 18 6.45 19.94 6.53
C ILE A 18 6.86 18.51 6.96
N ASN A 19 6.30 17.97 8.05
CA ASN A 19 6.63 16.63 8.55
C ASN A 19 5.81 15.50 7.92
N LYS A 20 4.86 15.81 7.03
CA LYS A 20 4.43 14.85 6.02
C LYS A 20 5.42 14.96 4.87
N ASN A 21 6.25 13.94 4.70
CA ASN A 21 6.84 13.65 3.41
C ASN A 21 5.67 13.42 2.43
N ASP A 22 5.09 14.47 1.85
CA ASP A 22 4.19 14.40 0.71
C ASP A 22 5.04 14.01 -0.50
N VAL A 23 5.43 12.74 -0.50
CA VAL A 23 6.01 12.09 -1.67
C VAL A 23 4.90 12.10 -2.71
N GLU A 24 5.11 12.86 -3.78
CA GLU A 24 4.20 12.88 -4.91
C GLU A 24 4.15 11.52 -5.60
N TRP A 25 3.03 11.21 -6.23
CA TRP A 25 2.92 10.01 -7.05
C TRP A 25 3.92 10.07 -8.21
N THR A 26 4.72 9.02 -8.35
CA THR A 26 5.67 8.86 -9.45
C THR A 26 5.28 7.64 -10.27
N THR A 27 5.78 7.60 -11.51
CA THR A 27 5.52 6.49 -12.43
C THR A 27 6.03 5.15 -11.88
N GLU A 28 7.10 5.15 -11.10
CA GLU A 28 7.65 3.94 -10.48
C GLU A 28 6.70 3.38 -9.41
N HIS A 29 6.08 4.24 -8.60
CA HIS A 29 5.09 3.82 -7.61
C HIS A 29 3.88 3.18 -8.27
N GLU A 30 3.39 3.76 -9.37
CA GLU A 30 2.28 3.21 -10.14
C GLU A 30 2.64 1.88 -10.81
N GLN A 31 3.86 1.76 -11.37
CA GLN A 31 4.31 0.55 -12.03
C GLN A 31 4.33 -0.66 -11.09
N ILE A 32 4.77 -0.47 -9.84
CA ILE A 32 4.76 -1.53 -8.81
C ILE A 32 3.32 -2.01 -8.54
N LEU A 33 2.38 -1.08 -8.41
CA LEU A 33 0.97 -1.40 -8.17
C LEU A 33 0.31 -2.08 -9.38
N ILE A 34 0.63 -1.64 -10.60
CA ILE A 34 0.16 -2.28 -11.84
C ILE A 34 0.64 -3.73 -11.89
N GLU A 35 1.92 -3.98 -11.59
CA GLU A 35 2.48 -5.33 -11.56
C GLU A 35 1.76 -6.23 -10.55
N TRP A 36 1.52 -5.74 -9.33
CA TRP A 36 0.78 -6.51 -8.33
C TRP A 36 -0.68 -6.74 -8.74
N ALA A 37 -1.33 -5.77 -9.38
CA ALA A 37 -2.69 -5.91 -9.88
C ALA A 37 -2.78 -6.96 -11.00
N ASP A 38 -1.83 -6.97 -11.93
CA ASP A 38 -1.74 -7.95 -13.01
C ASP A 38 -1.52 -9.37 -12.49
N LYS A 39 -0.58 -9.53 -11.55
CA LYS A 39 -0.35 -10.82 -10.87
C LYS A 39 -1.60 -11.28 -10.12
N ALA A 40 -2.28 -10.37 -9.42
CA ALA A 40 -3.52 -10.67 -8.70
C ALA A 40 -4.66 -11.09 -9.63
N MET A 41 -4.78 -10.48 -10.81
CA MET A 41 -5.75 -10.90 -11.83
C MET A 41 -5.48 -12.34 -12.29
N CYS A 42 -4.22 -12.68 -12.53
CA CYS A 42 -3.81 -14.04 -12.90
C CYS A 42 -4.15 -15.04 -11.78
N TYR A 43 -3.80 -14.72 -10.53
CA TYR A 43 -4.13 -15.57 -9.37
C TYR A 43 -5.64 -15.74 -9.19
N ARG A 44 -6.42 -14.67 -9.30
CA ARG A 44 -7.89 -14.75 -9.28
C ARG A 44 -8.40 -15.79 -10.29
N TRP A 45 -7.92 -15.73 -11.54
CA TRP A 45 -8.34 -16.66 -12.58
C TRP A 45 -7.95 -18.10 -12.23
N LEU A 46 -6.70 -18.33 -11.78
CA LEU A 46 -6.19 -19.65 -11.42
C LEU A 46 -6.98 -20.27 -10.26
N HIS A 47 -7.25 -19.50 -9.20
CA HIS A 47 -8.07 -19.95 -8.08
C HIS A 47 -9.53 -20.19 -8.49
N SER A 48 -10.11 -19.33 -9.33
CA SER A 48 -11.48 -19.52 -9.83
C SER A 48 -11.63 -20.83 -10.62
N LYS A 49 -10.68 -21.13 -11.52
CA LYS A 49 -10.66 -22.39 -12.28
C LYS A 49 -10.38 -23.61 -11.41
N SER A 50 -9.51 -23.47 -10.42
CA SER A 50 -9.24 -24.54 -9.44
C SER A 50 -10.49 -24.85 -8.60
N ASN A 51 -11.21 -23.83 -8.14
CA ASN A 51 -12.50 -23.99 -7.46
C ASN A 51 -13.52 -24.74 -8.35
N ALA A 52 -13.64 -24.41 -9.64
CA ALA A 52 -14.55 -25.13 -10.53
C ALA A 52 -14.19 -26.63 -10.68
N LEU A 53 -12.90 -26.95 -10.71
CA LEU A 53 -12.40 -28.32 -10.73
C LEU A 53 -12.74 -29.06 -9.44
N TYR A 54 -12.44 -28.48 -8.28
CA TYR A 54 -12.68 -29.12 -6.98
C TYR A 54 -14.17 -29.20 -6.65
N ALA A 55 -15.00 -28.27 -7.11
CA ALA A 55 -16.46 -28.35 -6.98
C ALA A 55 -17.02 -29.56 -7.74
N SER A 56 -16.51 -29.80 -8.94
CA SER A 56 -16.90 -30.96 -9.76
C SER A 56 -16.43 -32.27 -9.13
N LEU A 57 -15.18 -32.32 -8.64
CA LEU A 57 -14.66 -33.48 -7.91
C LEU A 57 -15.46 -33.75 -6.63
N ASN A 58 -15.76 -32.71 -5.86
CA ASN A 58 -16.55 -32.84 -4.63
C ASN A 58 -17.90 -33.48 -4.92
N ALA A 59 -18.62 -33.00 -5.94
CA ALA A 59 -19.88 -33.61 -6.37
C ALA A 59 -19.70 -35.07 -6.80
N TRP A 60 -18.64 -35.38 -7.54
CA TRP A 60 -18.35 -36.73 -8.02
C TRP A 60 -18.02 -37.74 -6.90
N TYR A 61 -17.41 -37.30 -5.80
CA TYR A 61 -17.19 -38.15 -4.62
C TYR A 61 -18.44 -38.24 -3.74
N THR A 62 -19.11 -37.11 -3.50
CA THR A 62 -20.20 -37.03 -2.52
C THR A 62 -21.50 -37.67 -3.02
N ILE A 63 -21.87 -37.50 -4.29
CA ILE A 63 -23.13 -38.05 -4.82
C ILE A 63 -23.17 -39.59 -4.75
N PRO A 64 -22.14 -40.34 -5.21
CA PRO A 64 -22.13 -41.79 -5.07
C PRO A 64 -22.19 -42.25 -3.62
N VAL A 65 -21.48 -41.57 -2.70
CA VAL A 65 -21.51 -41.90 -1.27
C VAL A 65 -22.93 -41.71 -0.71
N ILE A 66 -23.61 -40.59 -1.02
CA ILE A 66 -25.00 -40.37 -0.57
C ILE A 66 -25.93 -41.47 -1.09
N VAL A 67 -25.82 -41.83 -2.37
CA VAL A 67 -26.66 -42.88 -2.98
C VAL A 67 -26.41 -44.22 -2.32
N ILE A 68 -25.14 -44.61 -2.17
CA ILE A 68 -24.74 -45.86 -1.50
C ILE A 68 -25.27 -45.87 -0.07
N SER A 69 -25.00 -44.83 0.73
CA SER A 69 -25.42 -44.76 2.13
C SER A 69 -26.94 -44.77 2.30
N THR A 70 -27.68 -44.13 1.39
CA THR A 70 -29.14 -44.13 1.43
C THR A 70 -29.68 -45.52 1.10
N LEU A 71 -29.19 -46.14 0.02
CA LEU A 71 -29.62 -47.48 -0.40
C LEU A 71 -29.25 -48.54 0.63
N THR A 72 -28.03 -48.52 1.18
CA THR A 72 -27.61 -49.47 2.22
C THR A 72 -28.33 -49.22 3.54
N GLY A 73 -28.62 -47.96 3.88
CA GLY A 73 -29.44 -47.60 5.03
C GLY A 73 -30.82 -48.24 4.94
N THR A 74 -31.55 -48.02 3.83
CA THR A 74 -32.86 -48.66 3.59
C THR A 74 -32.76 -50.18 3.50
N ALA A 75 -31.71 -50.72 2.87
CA ALA A 75 -31.50 -52.16 2.74
C ALA A 75 -31.34 -52.84 4.10
N ASN A 76 -30.61 -52.24 5.03
CA ASN A 76 -30.49 -52.77 6.40
C ASN A 76 -31.85 -52.85 7.11
N PHE A 77 -32.72 -51.84 6.94
CA PHE A 77 -34.08 -51.89 7.50
C PHE A 77 -34.97 -52.95 6.83
N ALA A 78 -34.77 -53.20 5.54
CA ALA A 78 -35.55 -54.16 4.77
C ALA A 78 -35.04 -55.62 4.87
N GLN A 79 -33.89 -55.85 5.51
CA GLN A 79 -33.25 -57.17 5.57
C GLN A 79 -34.17 -58.25 6.16
N THR A 80 -34.96 -57.92 7.19
CA THR A 80 -35.90 -58.87 7.83
C THR A 80 -37.08 -59.26 6.93
N ARG A 81 -37.30 -58.53 5.83
CA ARG A 81 -38.34 -58.86 4.83
C ARG A 81 -37.84 -59.77 3.72
N VAL A 82 -36.54 -60.07 3.67
CA VAL A 82 -35.95 -61.03 2.73
C VAL A 82 -36.13 -62.45 3.29
N PRO A 83 -36.45 -63.47 2.47
CA PRO A 83 -36.56 -64.86 2.93
C PRO A 83 -35.28 -65.34 3.64
N GLU A 84 -35.44 -66.13 4.70
CA GLU A 84 -34.33 -66.55 5.60
C GLU A 84 -33.13 -67.17 4.87
N GLU A 85 -33.38 -67.94 3.81
CA GLU A 85 -32.35 -68.58 2.98
C GLU A 85 -31.38 -67.57 2.32
N TYR A 86 -31.85 -66.36 2.01
CA TYR A 86 -31.07 -65.33 1.31
C TYR A 86 -30.60 -64.19 2.22
N GLN A 87 -31.04 -64.13 3.48
CA GLN A 87 -30.73 -63.02 4.39
C GLN A 87 -29.21 -62.83 4.61
N ASN A 88 -28.45 -63.91 4.73
CA ASN A 88 -26.99 -63.84 4.94
C ASN A 88 -26.27 -63.28 3.70
N TYR A 89 -26.64 -63.72 2.50
CA TYR A 89 -26.08 -63.19 1.25
C TYR A 89 -26.44 -61.71 1.06
N PHE A 90 -27.69 -61.35 1.35
CA PHE A 90 -28.14 -59.96 1.32
C PHE A 90 -27.35 -59.09 2.30
N ALA A 91 -27.15 -59.56 3.53
CA ALA A 91 -26.35 -58.86 4.55
C ALA A 91 -24.91 -58.60 4.09
N MET A 92 -24.27 -59.61 3.46
CA MET A 92 -22.91 -59.49 2.94
C MET A 92 -22.80 -58.44 1.83
N VAL A 93 -23.77 -58.41 0.90
CA VAL A 93 -23.79 -57.43 -0.20
C VAL A 93 -23.97 -56.01 0.36
N VAL A 94 -24.93 -55.81 1.27
CA VAL A 94 -25.18 -54.51 1.92
C VAL A 94 -23.96 -54.05 2.72
N GLY A 95 -23.34 -54.97 3.47
CA GLY A 95 -22.09 -54.72 4.19
C GLY A 95 -20.94 -54.31 3.27
N GLY A 96 -20.81 -54.98 2.11
CA GLY A 96 -19.81 -54.64 1.09
C GLY A 96 -19.97 -53.21 0.55
N PHE A 97 -21.20 -52.80 0.21
CA PHE A 97 -21.48 -51.43 -0.22
C PHE A 97 -21.24 -50.40 0.89
N ASN A 98 -21.54 -50.74 2.15
CA ASN A 98 -21.22 -49.87 3.30
C ASN A 98 -19.71 -49.63 3.42
N ILE A 99 -18.90 -50.69 3.28
CA ILE A 99 -17.43 -50.57 3.30
C ILE A 99 -16.95 -49.73 2.11
N LEU A 100 -17.48 -49.97 0.90
CA LEU A 100 -17.15 -49.19 -0.29
C LEU A 100 -17.44 -47.69 -0.10
N GLY A 101 -18.64 -47.35 0.39
CA GLY A 101 -19.04 -45.97 0.68
C GLY A 101 -18.13 -45.33 1.72
N GLY A 102 -17.77 -46.07 2.78
CA GLY A 102 -16.83 -45.63 3.80
C GLY A 102 -15.42 -45.36 3.25
N ILE A 103 -14.89 -46.23 2.39
CA ILE A 103 -13.58 -46.04 1.74
C ILE A 103 -13.58 -44.79 0.85
N ILE A 104 -14.61 -44.62 0.00
CA ILE A 104 -14.73 -43.45 -0.87
C ILE A 104 -14.77 -42.16 -0.04
N SER A 105 -15.58 -42.14 1.03
CA SER A 105 -15.68 -41.00 1.93
C SER A 105 -14.34 -40.70 2.64
N THR A 106 -13.64 -41.73 3.10
CA THR A 106 -12.33 -41.59 3.75
C THR A 106 -11.27 -41.04 2.79
N ILE A 107 -11.25 -41.49 1.54
CA ILE A 107 -10.37 -40.97 0.49
C ILE A 107 -10.71 -39.49 0.19
N GLN A 108 -12.00 -39.14 0.07
CA GLN A 108 -12.43 -37.75 -0.13
C GLN A 108 -11.90 -36.84 0.98
N GLN A 109 -12.00 -37.28 2.23
CA GLN A 109 -11.55 -36.50 3.40
C GLN A 109 -10.02 -36.42 3.48
N PHE A 110 -9.31 -37.51 3.18
CA PHE A 110 -7.85 -37.53 3.11
C PHE A 110 -7.31 -36.56 2.04
N LEU A 111 -7.94 -36.54 0.86
CA LEU A 111 -7.59 -35.62 -0.23
C LEU A 111 -8.07 -34.17 0.01
N LYS A 112 -8.81 -33.92 1.11
CA LYS A 112 -9.30 -32.61 1.50
C LYS A 112 -10.09 -31.88 0.41
N ILE A 113 -10.82 -32.62 -0.44
CA ILE A 113 -11.48 -32.05 -1.64
C ILE A 113 -12.41 -30.89 -1.30
N THR A 114 -13.25 -31.03 -0.26
CA THR A 114 -14.18 -29.98 0.17
C THR A 114 -13.46 -28.76 0.75
N GLN A 115 -12.39 -28.98 1.52
CA GLN A 115 -11.59 -27.90 2.11
C GLN A 115 -10.86 -27.11 1.02
N LEU A 116 -10.20 -27.81 0.09
CA LEU A 116 -9.50 -27.20 -1.05
C LEU A 116 -10.46 -26.42 -1.94
N ASN A 117 -11.65 -26.95 -2.21
CA ASN A 117 -12.69 -26.25 -2.97
C ASN A 117 -12.99 -24.88 -2.34
N GLU A 118 -13.27 -24.87 -1.04
CA GLU A 118 -13.60 -23.64 -0.31
C GLU A 118 -12.40 -22.70 -0.22
N SER A 119 -11.20 -23.21 0.05
CA SER A 119 -9.97 -22.41 0.08
C SER A 119 -9.72 -21.72 -1.27
N HIS A 120 -9.87 -22.43 -2.40
CA HIS A 120 -9.73 -21.81 -3.72
C HIS A 120 -10.84 -20.77 -3.99
N ARG A 121 -12.08 -21.01 -3.54
CA ARG A 121 -13.18 -20.04 -3.63
C ARG A 121 -12.84 -18.74 -2.90
N VAL A 122 -12.42 -18.86 -1.64
CA VAL A 122 -12.07 -17.72 -0.78
C VAL A 122 -10.88 -16.95 -1.36
N SER A 123 -9.80 -17.64 -1.74
CA SER A 123 -8.65 -17.00 -2.38
C SER A 123 -9.03 -16.28 -3.67
N SER A 124 -9.88 -16.87 -4.52
CA SER A 124 -10.33 -16.21 -5.74
C SER A 124 -11.05 -14.88 -5.47
N ILE A 125 -11.86 -14.82 -4.41
CA ILE A 125 -12.59 -13.59 -4.03
C ILE A 125 -11.62 -12.57 -3.43
N ALA A 126 -10.67 -13.02 -2.61
CA ALA A 126 -9.71 -12.15 -1.95
C ALA A 126 -8.75 -11.50 -2.97
N TRP A 127 -8.22 -12.27 -3.92
CA TRP A 127 -7.42 -11.76 -5.04
C TRP A 127 -8.21 -10.79 -5.93
N ASP A 128 -9.49 -11.05 -6.17
CA ASP A 128 -10.35 -10.13 -6.92
C ASP A 128 -10.60 -8.81 -6.18
N LYS A 129 -10.75 -8.86 -4.85
CA LYS A 129 -10.90 -7.65 -4.03
C LYS A 129 -9.63 -6.81 -4.07
N PHE A 130 -8.47 -7.44 -3.90
CA PHE A 130 -7.17 -6.76 -4.02
C PHE A 130 -7.00 -6.10 -5.39
N TYR A 131 -7.21 -6.85 -6.48
CA TYR A 131 -7.14 -6.32 -7.84
C TYR A 131 -8.03 -5.09 -8.04
N ARG A 132 -9.30 -5.16 -7.61
CA ARG A 132 -10.24 -4.04 -7.75
C ARG A 132 -9.82 -2.83 -6.93
N ASN A 133 -9.34 -3.02 -5.70
CA ASN A 133 -8.88 -1.93 -4.85
C ASN A 133 -7.71 -1.18 -5.50
N VAL A 134 -6.68 -1.90 -5.97
CA VAL A 134 -5.52 -1.30 -6.62
C VAL A 134 -5.94 -0.59 -7.92
N LYS A 135 -6.80 -1.22 -8.72
CA LYS A 135 -7.32 -0.64 -9.97
C LYS A 135 -8.09 0.66 -9.72
N ILE A 136 -8.94 0.71 -8.70
CA ILE A 136 -9.71 1.91 -8.36
C ILE A 136 -8.76 3.03 -7.93
N GLU A 137 -7.74 2.72 -7.12
CA GLU A 137 -6.78 3.72 -6.66
C GLU A 137 -5.97 4.30 -7.83
N LEU A 138 -5.52 3.45 -8.75
CA LEU A 138 -4.82 3.87 -9.96
C LEU A 138 -5.72 4.67 -10.94
N ALA A 139 -7.04 4.46 -10.90
CA ALA A 139 -7.98 5.17 -11.78
C ALA A 139 -8.32 6.59 -11.28
N LYS A 140 -8.11 6.89 -10.00
CA LYS A 140 -8.34 8.24 -9.43
C LYS A 140 -7.30 9.25 -9.92
N HIS A 141 -7.63 10.54 -9.86
CA HIS A 141 -6.64 11.60 -10.07
C HIS A 141 -5.60 11.59 -8.93
N PRO A 142 -4.29 11.82 -9.20
CA PRO A 142 -3.24 11.76 -8.18
C PRO A 142 -3.49 12.59 -6.91
N SER A 143 -4.20 13.72 -7.02
CA SER A 143 -4.55 14.58 -5.88
C SER A 143 -5.64 14.01 -4.96
N GLU A 144 -6.43 13.04 -5.43
CA GLU A 144 -7.52 12.42 -4.67
C GLU A 144 -7.12 11.05 -4.09
N ARG A 145 -5.89 10.62 -4.40
CA ARG A 145 -5.35 9.33 -3.94
C ARG A 145 -4.81 9.45 -2.52
N MET A 146 -4.72 8.30 -1.86
CA MET A 146 -3.94 8.18 -0.64
C MET A 146 -2.44 8.40 -0.92
N GLN A 147 -1.66 8.69 0.13
CA GLN A 147 -0.21 8.85 -0.02
C GLN A 147 0.43 7.56 -0.58
N PRO A 148 1.38 7.68 -1.54
CA PRO A 148 1.94 6.52 -2.23
C PRO A 148 2.64 5.54 -1.29
N GLY A 149 3.39 6.04 -0.30
CA GLY A 149 4.05 5.19 0.69
C GLY A 149 3.06 4.36 1.51
N GLN A 150 1.91 4.93 1.88
CA GLN A 150 0.86 4.20 2.59
C GLN A 150 0.19 3.16 1.68
N MET A 151 -0.10 3.51 0.42
CA MET A 151 -0.72 2.58 -0.54
C MET A 151 0.18 1.39 -0.81
N LEU A 152 1.48 1.62 -1.03
CA LEU A 152 2.46 0.57 -1.29
C LEU A 152 2.61 -0.35 -0.09
N LYS A 153 2.69 0.20 1.12
CA LYS A 153 2.77 -0.60 2.34
C LYS A 153 1.53 -1.49 2.52
N MET A 154 0.34 -0.91 2.44
CA MET A 154 -0.92 -1.67 2.57
C MET A 154 -1.07 -2.73 1.48
N SER A 155 -0.72 -2.38 0.24
CA SER A 155 -0.82 -3.32 -0.88
C SER A 155 0.19 -4.46 -0.77
N LYS A 156 1.41 -4.17 -0.30
CA LYS A 156 2.44 -5.18 -0.03
C LYS A 156 1.98 -6.16 1.05
N GLU A 157 1.54 -5.64 2.20
CA GLU A 157 1.09 -6.47 3.33
C GLU A 157 -0.08 -7.38 2.93
N GLU A 158 -1.04 -6.84 2.17
CA GLU A 158 -2.16 -7.63 1.66
C GLU A 158 -1.72 -8.65 0.61
N PHE A 159 -0.80 -8.31 -0.29
CA PHE A 159 -0.27 -9.24 -1.28
C PHE A 159 0.47 -10.41 -0.62
N ASP A 160 1.35 -10.13 0.35
CA ASP A 160 2.10 -11.13 1.11
C ASP A 160 1.13 -12.05 1.86
N ARG A 161 0.12 -11.47 2.54
CA ARG A 161 -0.95 -12.23 3.21
C ARG A 161 -1.70 -13.14 2.25
N LEU A 162 -2.04 -12.66 1.05
CA LEU A 162 -2.74 -13.45 0.04
C LEU A 162 -1.86 -14.60 -0.49
N MET A 163 -0.56 -14.38 -0.65
CA MET A 163 0.39 -15.43 -1.04
C MET A 163 0.51 -16.51 0.03
N GLU A 164 0.58 -16.14 1.31
CA GLU A 164 0.70 -17.08 2.43
C GLU A 164 -0.57 -17.89 2.67
N THR A 165 -1.74 -17.26 2.53
CA THR A 165 -3.04 -17.89 2.83
C THR A 165 -3.63 -18.67 1.65
N SER A 166 -3.12 -18.47 0.44
CA SER A 166 -3.67 -19.11 -0.75
C SER A 166 -3.24 -20.59 -0.86
N PRO A 167 -4.17 -21.50 -1.20
CA PRO A 167 -3.84 -22.90 -1.41
C PRO A 167 -3.00 -23.08 -2.69
N THR A 168 -2.27 -24.19 -2.77
CA THR A 168 -1.45 -24.51 -3.93
C THR A 168 -2.30 -24.75 -5.16
N ILE A 169 -1.87 -24.18 -6.30
CA ILE A 169 -2.60 -24.26 -7.56
C ILE A 169 -2.19 -25.56 -8.28
N PRO A 170 -3.13 -26.40 -8.74
CA PRO A 170 -2.80 -27.61 -9.49
C PRO A 170 -2.12 -27.28 -10.83
N GLU A 171 -1.05 -28.01 -11.17
CA GLU A 171 -0.29 -27.84 -12.42
C GLU A 171 -1.17 -27.92 -13.67
N LYS A 172 -2.18 -28.80 -13.65
CA LYS A 172 -3.16 -28.92 -14.74
C LYS A 172 -3.85 -27.57 -15.04
N ILE A 173 -4.15 -26.78 -14.02
CA ILE A 173 -4.80 -25.46 -14.19
C ILE A 173 -3.81 -24.44 -14.74
N VAL A 174 -2.54 -24.48 -14.31
CA VAL A 174 -1.47 -23.63 -14.86
C VAL A 174 -1.29 -23.90 -16.36
N GLN A 175 -1.32 -25.17 -16.79
CA GLN A 175 -1.25 -25.53 -18.20
C GLN A 175 -2.47 -25.04 -19.00
N VAL A 176 -3.67 -25.14 -18.42
CA VAL A 176 -4.90 -24.60 -19.04
C VAL A 176 -4.82 -23.08 -19.16
N PHE A 177 -4.25 -22.38 -18.17
CA PHE A 177 -3.99 -20.95 -18.24
C PHE A 177 -3.07 -20.61 -19.41
N LYS A 178 -1.88 -21.23 -19.47
CA LYS A 178 -0.91 -21.02 -20.55
C LYS A 178 -1.52 -21.29 -21.93
N LYS A 179 -2.35 -22.31 -22.06
CA LYS A 179 -3.05 -22.64 -23.33
C LYS A 179 -4.14 -21.64 -23.68
N SER A 180 -4.93 -21.18 -22.70
CA SER A 180 -6.08 -20.31 -22.93
C SER A 180 -5.69 -18.93 -23.43
N PHE A 181 -4.50 -18.45 -23.05
CA PHE A 181 -4.08 -17.09 -23.34
C PHE A 181 -2.91 -16.99 -24.34
N LYS A 182 -2.46 -18.11 -24.92
CA LYS A 182 -1.33 -18.17 -25.87
C LYS A 182 -1.48 -17.30 -27.13
N HIS A 183 -2.70 -16.87 -27.47
CA HIS A 183 -3.02 -16.14 -28.70
C HIS A 183 -3.64 -14.75 -28.44
N SER A 184 -3.53 -14.25 -27.22
CA SER A 184 -4.09 -12.96 -26.83
C SER A 184 -3.00 -11.89 -26.84
N ASP A 185 -3.12 -10.87 -27.69
CA ASP A 185 -2.19 -9.73 -27.73
C ASP A 185 -2.13 -8.98 -26.39
N ALA A 186 -3.18 -9.08 -25.58
CA ALA A 186 -3.24 -8.52 -24.23
C ALA A 186 -2.48 -9.39 -23.21
N PHE A 187 -2.28 -10.68 -23.48
CA PHE A 187 -1.59 -11.59 -22.57
C PHE A 187 -0.07 -11.39 -22.54
N ASP A 188 0.50 -10.83 -23.60
CA ASP A 188 1.92 -10.49 -23.64
C ASP A 188 2.25 -9.19 -22.90
N LYS A 189 1.24 -8.34 -22.68
CA LYS A 189 1.40 -7.07 -21.96
C LYS A 189 1.21 -7.19 -20.44
N ILE A 190 0.57 -8.26 -19.97
CA ILE A 190 0.28 -8.49 -18.55
C ILE A 190 1.49 -9.13 -17.87
N VAL A 191 1.86 -8.63 -16.69
CA VAL A 191 2.93 -9.26 -15.90
C VAL A 191 2.42 -10.56 -15.27
N LYS A 192 3.09 -11.66 -15.61
CA LYS A 192 2.71 -13.02 -15.19
C LYS A 192 3.33 -13.34 -13.82
N PRO A 193 2.61 -14.06 -12.94
CA PRO A 193 3.22 -14.58 -11.71
C PRO A 193 4.30 -15.63 -12.02
N GLU A 194 5.25 -15.79 -11.11
CA GLU A 194 6.40 -16.71 -11.26
C GLU A 194 5.98 -18.17 -11.46
N ILE A 195 4.81 -18.57 -10.94
CA ILE A 195 4.21 -19.89 -11.15
C ILE A 195 3.91 -20.20 -12.63
N CYS A 196 3.94 -19.19 -13.51
CA CYS A 196 3.73 -19.34 -14.95
C CYS A 196 5.04 -19.49 -15.75
N ASP A 197 6.16 -19.81 -15.09
CA ASP A 197 7.51 -20.05 -15.66
C ASP A 197 8.17 -18.85 -16.35
N VAL A 198 7.80 -17.63 -15.97
CA VAL A 198 8.46 -16.41 -16.44
C VAL A 198 9.24 -15.81 -15.30
N LEU A 199 10.56 -15.96 -15.34
CA LEU A 199 11.49 -15.32 -14.40
C LEU A 199 12.07 -14.08 -15.06
N VAL A 200 11.83 -12.92 -14.46
CA VAL A 200 12.43 -11.65 -14.89
C VAL A 200 13.50 -11.26 -13.89
N SER A 201 14.68 -10.86 -14.36
CA SER A 201 15.76 -10.41 -13.49
C SER A 201 15.33 -9.20 -12.66
N THR A 202 15.59 -9.21 -11.36
CA THR A 202 15.30 -8.04 -10.49
C THR A 202 16.13 -6.81 -10.86
N ASP A 203 17.24 -6.99 -11.58
CA ASP A 203 18.09 -5.89 -12.07
C ASP A 203 17.34 -4.96 -13.03
N THR A 204 16.36 -5.46 -13.78
CA THR A 204 15.54 -4.61 -14.68
C THR A 204 14.63 -3.65 -13.93
N TYR A 205 14.39 -3.89 -12.64
CA TYR A 205 13.51 -3.06 -11.79
C TYR A 205 14.31 -2.08 -10.92
N ARG A 206 15.64 -2.12 -11.00
CA ARG A 206 16.49 -1.19 -10.25
C ARG A 206 16.27 0.21 -10.78
N ASN A 207 15.85 1.12 -9.89
CA ASN A 207 15.73 2.53 -10.26
C ASN A 207 17.11 3.05 -10.74
N PRO A 208 17.21 3.61 -11.96
CA PRO A 208 18.44 4.17 -12.49
C PRO A 208 18.84 5.51 -11.84
N TRP A 209 18.19 5.91 -10.73
CA TRP A 209 18.45 7.15 -10.00
C TRP A 209 19.93 7.40 -9.70
N PHE A 210 20.72 6.33 -9.52
CA PHE A 210 22.17 6.44 -9.36
C PHE A 210 22.95 6.66 -10.68
N ASN A 211 22.38 7.39 -11.64
CA ASN A 211 23.08 7.84 -12.84
C ASN A 211 23.72 9.24 -12.60
N ALA A 212 24.72 9.60 -13.41
CA ALA A 212 25.45 10.86 -13.24
C ALA A 212 24.55 12.09 -13.44
N GLU A 213 23.58 12.00 -14.35
CA GLU A 213 22.68 13.10 -14.72
C GLU A 213 21.66 13.45 -13.62
N ASN A 214 21.12 12.45 -12.91
CA ASN A 214 20.18 12.69 -11.80
C ASN A 214 20.90 13.19 -10.54
N ARG A 215 22.17 12.82 -10.33
CA ARG A 215 22.98 13.46 -9.28
C ARG A 215 23.17 14.94 -9.55
N GLU A 216 23.49 15.31 -10.78
CA GLU A 216 23.66 16.70 -11.17
C GLU A 216 22.36 17.50 -11.01
N LYS A 217 21.21 16.92 -11.42
CA LYS A 217 19.89 17.55 -11.18
C LYS A 217 19.57 17.72 -9.70
N THR A 218 19.84 16.70 -8.88
CA THR A 218 19.62 16.75 -7.42
C THR A 218 20.53 17.80 -6.78
N GLU A 219 21.81 17.87 -7.18
CA GLU A 219 22.76 18.89 -6.71
C GLU A 219 22.29 20.31 -7.08
N ILE A 220 21.82 20.51 -8.32
CA ILE A 220 21.27 21.79 -8.78
C ILE A 220 20.03 22.19 -7.99
N GLU A 221 19.10 21.26 -7.73
CA GLU A 221 17.89 21.52 -6.92
C GLU A 221 18.25 21.83 -5.47
N THR A 222 19.20 21.10 -4.88
CA THR A 222 19.69 21.35 -3.53
C THR A 222 20.33 22.72 -3.41
N ILE A 223 21.13 23.13 -4.42
CA ILE A 223 21.74 24.46 -4.50
C ILE A 223 20.67 25.53 -4.67
N LYS A 224 19.66 25.33 -5.53
CA LYS A 224 18.53 26.27 -5.69
C LYS A 224 17.75 26.45 -4.40
N ASN A 225 17.43 25.36 -3.70
CA ASN A 225 16.70 25.39 -2.43
C ASN A 225 17.51 26.07 -1.34
N LYS A 226 18.82 25.81 -1.28
CA LYS A 226 19.74 26.49 -0.35
C LYS A 226 19.81 27.99 -0.64
N ASN A 227 19.96 28.38 -1.91
CA ASN A 227 19.98 29.78 -2.33
C ASN A 227 18.65 30.49 -2.04
N ALA A 228 17.52 29.82 -2.25
CA ALA A 228 16.20 30.36 -1.92
C ALA A 228 16.03 30.56 -0.41
N LYS A 229 16.47 29.60 0.41
CA LYS A 229 16.47 29.69 1.87
C LYS A 229 17.38 30.82 2.37
N GLU A 230 18.58 30.95 1.81
CA GLU A 230 19.51 32.04 2.13
C GLU A 230 18.94 33.41 1.73
N LYS A 231 18.29 33.53 0.56
CA LYS A 231 17.64 34.77 0.12
C LYS A 231 16.50 35.16 1.05
N ARG A 232 15.67 34.19 1.48
CA ARG A 232 14.60 34.40 2.45
C ARG A 232 15.15 34.85 3.81
N GLN A 233 16.23 34.20 4.29
CA GLN A 233 16.86 34.58 5.55
C GLN A 233 17.45 36.00 5.50
N LYS A 234 18.09 36.39 4.38
CA LYS A 234 18.61 37.75 4.19
C LYS A 234 17.49 38.80 4.20
N LEU A 235 16.36 38.49 3.58
CA LEU A 235 15.19 39.37 3.57
C LEU A 235 14.64 39.59 4.99
N ILE A 236 14.45 38.50 5.75
CA ILE A 236 13.99 38.54 7.14
C ILE A 236 14.97 39.34 8.01
N ASN A 237 16.27 39.08 7.88
CA ASN A 237 17.29 39.83 8.63
C ASN A 237 17.27 41.33 8.30
N THR A 238 17.06 41.71 7.03
CA THR A 238 16.98 43.12 6.61
C THR A 238 15.73 43.79 7.20
N MET A 239 14.59 43.09 7.20
CA MET A 239 13.36 43.58 7.84
C MET A 239 13.55 43.78 9.34
N ASN A 240 14.17 42.81 10.03
CA ASN A 240 14.45 42.90 11.46
C ASN A 240 15.38 44.08 11.79
N ILE A 241 16.42 44.31 10.99
CA ILE A 241 17.31 45.48 11.16
C ILE A 241 16.54 46.80 10.98
N ASN A 242 15.67 46.87 9.97
CA ASN A 242 14.87 48.07 9.73
C ASN A 242 13.88 48.34 10.87
N LEU A 243 13.22 47.31 11.41
CA LEU A 243 12.35 47.44 12.57
C LEU A 243 13.09 47.98 13.80
N VAL A 244 14.30 47.47 14.07
CA VAL A 244 15.13 47.96 15.17
C VAL A 244 15.55 49.42 14.93
N LYS A 245 15.90 49.81 13.70
CA LYS A 245 16.24 51.20 13.35
C LYS A 245 15.05 52.15 13.47
N GLU A 246 13.87 51.74 13.00
CA GLU A 246 12.64 52.52 13.15
C GLU A 246 12.23 52.67 14.61
N PHE A 247 12.40 51.61 15.41
CA PHE A 247 12.21 51.68 16.85
C PHE A 247 13.19 52.66 17.50
N LYS A 248 14.50 52.57 17.21
CA LYS A 248 15.51 53.52 17.70
C LYS A 248 15.14 54.97 17.34
N LYS A 249 14.72 55.23 16.10
CA LYS A 249 14.32 56.57 15.63
C LYS A 249 13.06 57.09 16.32
N THR A 250 12.03 56.25 16.42
CA THR A 250 10.76 56.61 17.08
C THR A 250 10.96 56.87 18.56
N PHE A 251 11.78 56.04 19.22
CA PHE A 251 12.14 56.21 20.62
C PHE A 251 12.93 57.49 20.86
N TYR A 252 13.92 57.80 20.03
CA TYR A 252 14.68 59.05 20.11
C TYR A 252 13.78 60.28 19.97
N ASN A 253 12.87 60.28 18.99
CA ASN A 253 11.94 61.39 18.77
C ASN A 253 10.95 61.61 19.92
N LEU A 254 10.58 60.54 20.63
CA LEU A 254 9.62 60.63 21.75
C LEU A 254 10.31 60.95 23.08
N ASN A 255 11.51 60.39 23.31
CA ASN A 255 12.16 60.42 24.63
C ASN A 255 13.43 61.28 24.67
N ASN A 256 13.86 61.89 23.56
CA ASN A 256 15.08 62.70 23.41
C ASN A 256 16.36 62.01 23.94
N ARG A 257 16.37 60.68 23.95
CA ARG A 257 17.50 59.84 24.34
C ARG A 257 17.51 58.56 23.52
N GLU A 258 18.66 57.91 23.46
CA GLU A 258 18.77 56.58 22.85
C GLU A 258 18.14 55.51 23.77
N PRO A 259 17.49 54.48 23.18
CA PRO A 259 16.96 53.35 23.94
C PRO A 259 18.08 52.46 24.49
N MET A 260 17.90 51.93 25.69
CA MET A 260 18.78 50.89 26.24
C MET A 260 18.50 49.51 25.63
N ASP A 261 19.49 48.62 25.68
CA ASP A 261 19.35 47.26 25.13
C ASP A 261 18.15 46.50 25.72
N SER A 262 17.91 46.64 27.02
CA SER A 262 16.76 46.06 27.69
C SER A 262 15.42 46.59 27.16
N GLU A 263 15.36 47.87 26.77
CA GLU A 263 14.15 48.51 26.25
C GLU A 263 13.87 48.09 24.80
N ILE A 264 14.92 47.88 24.00
CA ILE A 264 14.80 47.30 22.65
C ILE A 264 14.33 45.85 22.75
N ILE A 265 14.91 45.08 23.67
CA ILE A 265 14.55 43.67 23.89
C ILE A 265 13.11 43.56 24.39
N ASP A 266 12.70 44.33 25.39
CA ASP A 266 11.35 44.22 25.95
C ASP A 266 10.23 44.63 24.99
N ASN A 267 10.49 45.55 24.05
CA ASN A 267 9.49 45.98 23.07
C ASN A 267 9.47 45.15 21.79
N LEU A 268 10.56 44.45 21.46
CA LEU A 268 10.67 43.68 20.21
C LEU A 268 10.76 42.15 20.41
N LYS A 269 10.86 41.65 21.64
CA LYS A 269 10.89 40.21 21.97
C LYS A 269 9.66 39.43 21.50
N ASP A 270 8.51 40.08 21.39
CA ASP A 270 7.28 39.45 20.92
C ASP A 270 7.23 39.29 19.39
N LYS A 271 8.14 39.98 18.67
CA LYS A 271 8.19 39.99 17.19
C LYS A 271 9.48 39.37 16.62
N ILE A 272 10.55 39.34 17.39
CA ILE A 272 11.87 38.87 16.97
C ILE A 272 12.45 37.97 18.06
N GLU A 273 12.98 36.82 17.65
CA GLU A 273 13.64 35.88 18.55
C GLU A 273 14.84 36.52 19.26
N LEU A 274 14.95 36.28 20.57
CA LEU A 274 15.86 36.99 21.47
C LEU A 274 17.33 36.88 21.05
N GLN A 275 17.75 35.74 20.49
CA GLN A 275 19.12 35.52 20.01
C GLN A 275 19.47 36.37 18.78
N ILE A 276 18.50 36.56 17.87
CA ILE A 276 18.66 37.37 16.66
C ILE A 276 18.69 38.86 17.04
N LEU A 277 17.86 39.25 18.01
CA LEU A 277 17.77 40.62 18.47
C LEU A 277 19.07 41.09 19.16
N THR A 278 19.63 40.29 20.07
CA THR A 278 20.93 40.58 20.72
C THR A 278 22.04 40.74 19.67
N LYS A 279 22.08 39.84 18.68
CA LYS A 279 23.07 39.91 17.60
C LYS A 279 22.94 41.17 16.75
N ILE A 280 21.71 41.58 16.41
CA ILE A 280 21.45 42.81 15.65
C ILE A 280 21.86 44.05 16.47
N ILE A 281 21.59 44.06 17.77
CA ILE A 281 21.98 45.17 18.66
C ILE A 281 23.51 45.29 18.72
N ASP A 282 24.22 44.18 18.87
CA ASP A 282 25.69 44.14 18.91
C ASP A 282 26.31 44.60 17.58
N ASP A 283 25.77 44.14 16.44
CA ASP A 283 26.22 44.54 15.10
C ASP A 283 25.99 46.04 14.83
N LEU A 284 24.87 46.60 15.29
CA LEU A 284 24.58 48.03 15.16
C LEU A 284 25.49 48.90 16.03
N LYS A 285 25.77 48.48 17.27
CA LYS A 285 26.74 49.16 18.15
C LYS A 285 28.16 49.15 17.59
N ALA A 286 28.58 48.01 17.03
CA ALA A 286 29.89 47.90 16.38
C ALA A 286 30.01 48.87 15.19
N THR A 287 28.93 49.09 14.43
CA THR A 287 28.90 50.04 13.32
C THR A 287 28.93 51.51 13.79
N GLU A 288 28.25 51.82 14.90
CA GLU A 288 28.26 53.16 15.53
C GLU A 288 29.65 53.51 16.13
N LEU A 289 30.37 52.52 16.68
CA LEU A 289 31.75 52.67 17.17
C LEU A 289 32.77 52.94 16.06
N ILE A 290 32.60 52.35 14.87
CA ILE A 290 33.50 52.58 13.73
C ILE A 290 33.29 53.98 13.14
N THR A 291 32.07 54.51 13.19
CA THR A 291 31.72 55.83 12.61
C THR A 291 32.13 57.01 13.51
N SER A 292 32.44 56.76 14.79
CA SER A 292 32.90 57.77 15.75
C SER A 292 34.43 57.89 15.87
N VAL A 293 35.18 57.07 15.13
CA VAL A 293 36.66 57.02 15.13
C VAL A 293 37.26 57.55 13.81
N VAL A 294 36.42 57.97 12.84
CA VAL A 294 36.81 58.66 11.60
C VAL A 294 36.40 60.13 11.68
#